data_AF-A0A353DB19-F1
#
_entry.id   AF-A0A353DB19-F1
#
_cell.length_a   1.000
_cell.length_b   1.000
_cell.length_c   1.000
_cell.angle_alpha   90.00
_cell.angle_beta   90.00
_cell.angle_gamma   90.00
#
_symmetry.space_group_name_H-M   'P 1'
#
loop_
_entity.id
_entity.type
_entity.pdbx_description
1 polymer ?
#
loop_
_entity_poly.entity_id
_entity_poly.type
_entity_poly.pdbx_seq_one_letter_code
_entity_poly.pdbx_strand_id
1 'polypeptide(L)'
;MARGEIPAPAGRSTGEHRPLACRSAARPAGPERTDASRRCRRRGRLTMRIACPNCQASYRFDPTRASKQAPRIKCPGCGHVFRVDLVSAIEDGAAVSPALRKKCLIVDDSPFFRELTGDILKGLEVDFLFAEDGEEALRIIREARPHLVLLDLNLPKKNGYELIREVREDESLRQVRLLAMSGVFRKSEEIGEAYRGGADDFIGKSFKPEQLLERVKKLLED
;
A
#
# COMPACT_ATOMS: atom_id res chain seq x y z
N MET A 1 15.75 -14.59 -57.68
CA MET A 1 17.03 -13.87 -57.84
C MET A 1 17.24 -13.01 -56.60
N ALA A 2 18.41 -13.15 -55.96
CA ALA A 2 19.06 -12.35 -54.90
C ALA A 2 18.17 -11.83 -53.73
N ARG A 3 18.20 -12.35 -52.49
CA ARG A 3 19.26 -12.30 -51.45
C ARG A 3 20.07 -11.00 -51.43
N GLY A 4 19.96 -10.25 -50.34
CA GLY A 4 20.80 -9.09 -50.01
C GLY A 4 20.95 -8.96 -48.49
N GLU A 5 22.05 -9.51 -47.99
CA GLU A 5 22.54 -9.44 -46.61
C GLU A 5 23.28 -8.09 -46.34
N ILE A 6 23.18 -7.64 -45.07
CA ILE A 6 24.02 -6.79 -44.18
C ILE A 6 25.29 -6.08 -44.75
N PRO A 7 25.70 -4.91 -44.17
CA PRO A 7 26.64 -4.99 -43.04
C PRO A 7 26.45 -3.95 -41.92
N ALA A 8 26.89 -4.35 -40.72
CA ALA A 8 27.13 -3.51 -39.55
C ALA A 8 28.41 -2.66 -39.69
N PRO A 9 28.56 -1.53 -38.98
CA PRO A 9 29.87 -0.95 -38.71
C PRO A 9 30.48 -1.54 -37.43
N ALA A 10 31.76 -1.91 -37.55
CA ALA A 10 32.59 -2.49 -36.50
C ALA A 10 33.57 -1.46 -35.90
N GLY A 11 33.83 -1.61 -34.59
CA GLY A 11 35.09 -1.25 -33.92
C GLY A 11 35.34 0.24 -33.68
N ARG A 12 36.04 0.74 -32.65
CA ARG A 12 36.94 0.29 -31.57
C ARG A 12 37.12 1.57 -30.70
N SER A 13 37.59 1.65 -29.46
CA SER A 13 38.08 0.78 -28.38
C SER A 13 38.47 1.72 -27.23
N THR A 14 38.74 1.14 -26.05
CA THR A 14 39.71 1.59 -25.03
C THR A 14 39.45 2.89 -24.25
N GLY A 15 39.04 2.70 -23.00
CA GLY A 15 39.12 3.70 -21.93
C GLY A 15 39.00 3.02 -20.57
N GLU A 16 40.02 2.24 -20.22
CA GLU A 16 40.19 1.62 -18.90
C GLU A 16 40.20 2.70 -17.80
N HIS A 17 39.26 2.64 -16.85
CA HIS A 17 39.45 3.26 -15.55
C HIS A 17 39.39 2.19 -14.46
N ARG A 18 40.59 1.73 -14.11
CA ARG A 18 40.90 0.89 -12.94
C ARG A 18 40.69 1.67 -11.62
N PRO A 19 40.53 0.95 -10.50
CA PRO A 19 39.94 1.44 -9.27
C PRO A 19 40.97 2.17 -8.38
N LEU A 20 40.52 3.23 -7.69
CA LEU A 20 41.28 3.85 -6.62
C LEU A 20 41.20 2.99 -5.35
N ALA A 21 42.19 2.12 -5.20
CA ALA A 21 42.56 1.51 -3.94
C ALA A 21 43.29 2.55 -3.07
N CYS A 22 42.72 2.92 -1.92
CA CYS A 22 43.46 3.66 -0.91
C CYS A 22 44.19 2.68 0.01
N ARG A 23 45.52 2.77 -0.02
CA ARG A 23 46.47 1.89 0.65
C ARG A 23 46.46 2.11 2.18
N SER A 24 46.64 0.99 2.87
CA SER A 24 47.11 0.88 4.24
C SER A 24 48.42 1.65 4.47
N ALA A 25 48.49 2.43 5.56
CA ALA A 25 49.75 2.84 6.18
C ALA A 25 49.72 2.43 7.65
N ALA A 26 50.75 1.69 8.06
CA ALA A 26 50.99 1.25 9.42
C ALA A 26 51.80 2.32 10.20
N ARG A 27 51.35 2.56 11.45
CA ARG A 27 51.99 3.03 12.72
C ARG A 27 53.26 3.91 12.70
N PRO A 28 53.39 4.76 13.75
CA PRO A 28 54.38 4.43 14.79
C PRO A 28 53.79 4.43 16.22
N ALA A 29 54.62 3.97 17.17
CA ALA A 29 54.30 3.66 18.56
C ALA A 29 54.76 4.75 19.56
N GLY A 30 53.97 4.93 20.63
CA GLY A 30 54.35 5.49 21.95
C GLY A 30 54.16 7.00 22.19
N PRO A 31 54.11 7.51 23.45
CA PRO A 31 53.93 6.83 24.72
C PRO A 31 52.61 7.20 25.43
N GLU A 32 52.36 6.48 26.51
CA GLU A 32 51.20 6.48 27.39
C GLU A 32 50.69 7.87 27.80
N ARG A 33 49.37 8.08 27.65
CA ARG A 33 48.62 9.03 28.48
C ARG A 33 47.41 8.31 29.03
N THR A 34 47.54 7.93 30.29
CA THR A 34 46.43 7.67 31.19
C THR A 34 45.55 8.92 31.26
N ASP A 35 44.32 8.87 30.78
CA ASP A 35 43.22 9.38 31.58
C ASP A 35 41.86 8.88 31.07
N ALA A 36 41.05 8.49 32.04
CA ALA A 36 39.71 7.98 31.92
C ALA A 36 38.74 9.09 31.51
N SER A 37 38.31 9.12 30.25
CA SER A 37 36.94 9.54 29.87
C SER A 37 36.80 9.70 28.37
N ARG A 38 36.19 8.69 27.74
CA ARG A 38 35.18 8.84 26.68
C ARG A 38 34.79 7.43 26.27
N ARG A 39 34.05 6.80 27.18
CA ARG A 39 33.22 5.63 26.90
C ARG A 39 32.20 6.08 25.85
N CYS A 40 32.56 5.98 24.57
CA CYS A 40 31.61 6.02 23.48
C CYS A 40 30.70 4.82 23.69
N ARG A 41 29.59 5.03 24.41
CA ARG A 41 28.52 4.03 24.54
C ARG A 41 28.06 3.77 23.12
N ARG A 42 28.52 2.67 22.53
CA ARG A 42 27.88 2.06 21.36
C ARG A 42 26.44 1.76 21.80
N ARG A 43 25.53 2.72 21.60
CA ARG A 43 24.10 2.47 21.72
C ARG A 43 23.82 1.38 20.70
N GLY A 44 23.60 0.16 21.16
CA GLY A 44 23.23 -0.96 20.31
C GLY A 44 22.08 -0.52 19.43
N ARG A 45 22.26 -0.70 18.12
CA ARG A 45 21.22 -0.40 17.14
C ARG A 45 20.05 -1.34 17.46
N LEU A 46 18.98 -0.83 18.05
CA LEU A 46 17.77 -1.60 18.31
C LEU A 46 17.24 -2.04 16.95
N THR A 47 17.40 -3.31 16.58
CA THR A 47 16.83 -3.86 15.34
C THR A 47 15.69 -4.79 15.72
N MET A 48 14.47 -4.46 15.30
CA MET A 48 13.29 -5.30 15.51
C MET A 48 13.05 -6.20 14.30
N ARG A 49 12.37 -7.33 14.52
CA ARG A 49 11.93 -8.21 13.42
C ARG A 49 10.51 -7.83 13.03
N ILE A 50 10.29 -7.58 11.76
CA ILE A 50 8.97 -7.35 11.17
C ILE A 50 8.68 -8.45 10.15
N ALA A 51 7.43 -8.89 10.05
CA ALA A 51 6.99 -9.85 9.04
C ALA A 51 6.21 -9.12 7.94
N CYS A 52 6.45 -9.46 6.68
CA CYS A 52 5.62 -8.94 5.60
C CYS A 52 4.24 -9.61 5.65
N PRO A 53 3.13 -8.85 5.64
CA PRO A 53 1.78 -9.43 5.65
C PRO A 53 1.48 -10.23 4.37
N ASN A 54 2.18 -9.94 3.27
CA ASN A 54 1.95 -10.60 2.00
C ASN A 54 2.69 -11.94 1.87
N CYS A 55 3.99 -11.98 2.16
CA CYS A 55 4.81 -13.18 1.95
C CYS A 55 5.33 -13.84 3.24
N GLN A 56 4.92 -13.33 4.41
CA GLN A 56 5.32 -13.79 5.75
C GLN A 56 6.82 -13.77 6.06
N ALA A 57 7.66 -13.37 5.10
CA ALA A 57 9.10 -13.25 5.28
C ALA A 57 9.44 -12.19 6.34
N SER A 58 10.40 -12.55 7.20
CA SER A 58 10.84 -11.73 8.33
C SER A 58 12.08 -10.91 7.99
N TYR A 59 12.07 -9.62 8.32
CA TYR A 59 13.17 -8.70 8.06
C TYR A 59 13.56 -7.92 9.31
N ARG A 60 14.82 -7.49 9.40
CA ARG A 60 15.27 -6.59 10.47
C ARG A 60 15.00 -5.15 10.08
N PHE A 61 14.29 -4.43 10.93
CA PHE A 61 13.97 -3.02 10.76
C PHE A 61 14.58 -2.20 11.91
N ASP A 62 15.13 -1.03 11.59
CA ASP A 62 15.66 -0.08 12.58
C ASP A 62 14.61 1.01 12.82
N PRO A 63 13.85 0.94 13.94
CA PRO A 63 12.80 1.89 14.27
C PRO A 63 13.34 3.30 14.51
N THR A 64 14.63 3.45 14.83
CA THR A 64 15.23 4.77 15.11
C THR A 64 15.38 5.63 13.85
N ARG A 65 15.22 5.03 12.67
CA ARG A 65 15.17 5.72 11.37
C ARG A 65 13.76 6.13 10.95
N ALA A 66 12.73 5.61 11.61
CA ALA A 66 11.36 6.00 11.37
C ALA A 66 11.05 7.27 12.15
N SER A 67 10.52 8.29 11.47
CA SER A 67 9.94 9.45 12.14
C SER A 67 8.74 9.01 12.99
N LYS A 68 8.19 9.91 13.82
CA LYS A 68 7.00 9.65 14.68
C LYS A 68 5.74 9.14 13.94
N GLN A 69 5.78 9.06 12.61
CA GLN A 69 4.70 8.53 11.77
C GLN A 69 5.02 7.10 11.34
N ALA A 70 3.99 6.24 11.29
CA ALA A 70 4.10 4.84 10.87
C ALA A 70 4.85 4.71 9.52
N PRO A 71 6.11 4.22 9.52
CA PRO A 71 6.94 4.16 8.31
C PRO A 71 6.33 3.21 7.28
N ARG A 72 6.29 3.63 6.02
CA ARG A 72 5.96 2.78 4.88
C ARG A 72 7.19 1.96 4.49
N ILE A 73 7.10 0.65 4.56
CA ILE A 73 8.19 -0.28 4.28
C ILE A 73 7.88 -1.04 3.00
N LYS A 74 8.79 -0.97 2.02
CA LYS A 74 8.77 -1.84 0.84
C LYS A 74 9.43 -3.17 1.19
N CYS A 75 8.68 -4.27 1.11
CA CYS A 75 9.18 -5.62 1.31
C CYS A 75 10.26 -5.95 0.27
N PRO A 76 11.47 -6.39 0.67
CA PRO A 76 12.52 -6.77 -0.28
C PRO A 76 12.26 -8.12 -0.94
N GLY A 77 11.41 -8.98 -0.36
CA GLY A 77 11.07 -10.28 -0.95
C GLY A 77 10.00 -10.20 -2.04
N CYS A 78 8.89 -9.50 -1.78
CA CYS A 78 7.74 -9.46 -2.72
C CYS A 78 7.38 -8.05 -3.21
N GLY A 79 8.12 -7.02 -2.83
CA GLY A 79 7.84 -5.64 -3.23
C GLY A 79 6.64 -4.97 -2.54
N HIS A 80 5.85 -5.71 -1.76
CA HIS A 80 4.67 -5.20 -1.05
C HIS A 80 5.01 -4.04 -0.10
N VAL A 81 4.30 -2.93 -0.21
CA VAL A 81 4.48 -1.74 0.65
C VAL A 81 3.46 -1.78 1.77
N PHE A 82 3.93 -1.88 3.02
CA PHE A 82 3.07 -1.94 4.21
C PHE A 82 3.57 -0.97 5.29
N ARG A 83 2.66 -0.51 6.14
CA ARG A 83 3.01 0.34 7.29
C ARG A 83 3.34 -0.52 8.50
N VAL A 84 4.23 -0.01 9.34
CA VAL A 84 4.50 -0.59 10.66
C VAL A 84 4.07 0.42 11.70
N ASP A 85 3.09 0.06 12.52
CA ASP A 85 2.70 0.87 13.67
C ASP A 85 3.70 0.62 14.80
N LEU A 86 4.61 1.58 15.02
CA LEU A 86 5.59 1.51 16.11
C LEU A 86 4.99 1.81 17.49
N VAL A 87 3.69 2.07 17.58
CA VAL A 87 3.04 2.68 18.76
C VAL A 87 3.07 1.77 19.99
N SER A 88 3.22 0.46 19.84
CA SER A 88 3.31 -0.50 20.96
C SER A 88 4.74 -0.87 21.38
N ALA A 89 5.77 -0.30 20.74
CA ALA A 89 7.16 -0.77 20.89
C ALA A 89 7.89 -0.28 22.16
N ILE A 90 7.34 0.67 22.89
CA ILE A 90 8.08 1.37 23.96
C ILE A 90 7.74 0.83 25.36
N GLU A 91 6.60 0.17 25.56
CA GLU A 91 6.18 -0.23 26.91
C GLU A 91 6.78 -1.57 27.37
N ASP A 92 6.99 -2.57 26.49
CA ASP A 92 7.35 -3.92 26.96
C ASP A 92 8.46 -4.68 26.18
N GLY A 93 9.21 -4.03 25.28
CA GLY A 93 10.32 -4.70 24.56
C GLY A 93 9.89 -5.90 23.67
N ALA A 94 8.59 -6.02 23.40
CA ALA A 94 8.02 -7.05 22.56
C ALA A 94 8.14 -6.71 21.06
N ALA A 95 8.15 -7.75 20.23
CA ALA A 95 8.22 -7.64 18.78
C ALA A 95 7.08 -6.76 18.23
N VAL A 96 7.42 -5.77 17.39
CA VAL A 96 6.44 -4.96 16.67
C VAL A 96 5.90 -5.80 15.52
N SER A 97 4.76 -6.44 15.75
CA SER A 97 3.96 -7.01 14.68
C SER A 97 3.33 -5.84 13.90
N PRO A 98 3.47 -5.77 12.57
CA PRO A 98 2.69 -4.81 11.80
C PRO A 98 1.21 -5.10 12.09
N ALA A 99 0.50 -4.13 12.65
CA ALA A 99 -0.94 -4.22 12.74
C ALA A 99 -1.46 -4.35 11.29
N LEU A 100 -2.12 -5.47 10.99
CA LEU A 100 -2.83 -5.66 9.74
C LEU A 100 -4.05 -4.71 9.76
N ARG A 101 -3.82 -3.46 9.37
CA ARG A 101 -4.91 -2.50 9.18
C ARG A 101 -5.80 -3.00 8.06
N LYS A 102 -7.12 -2.92 8.28
CA LYS A 102 -8.09 -3.20 7.22
C LYS A 102 -7.80 -2.25 6.05
N LYS A 103 -8.02 -2.74 4.84
CA LYS A 103 -7.82 -1.95 3.62
C LYS A 103 -9.16 -1.59 3.02
N CYS A 104 -9.29 -0.36 2.56
CA CYS A 104 -10.48 0.12 1.88
C CYS A 104 -10.09 0.75 0.55
N LEU A 105 -10.77 0.38 -0.53
CA LEU A 105 -10.56 0.95 -1.86
C LEU A 105 -11.68 1.95 -2.17
N ILE A 106 -11.32 3.16 -2.58
CA ILE A 106 -12.25 4.19 -3.06
C ILE A 106 -12.10 4.30 -4.58
N VAL A 107 -13.19 4.08 -5.31
CA VAL A 107 -13.25 4.09 -6.77
C VAL A 107 -14.25 5.15 -7.21
N ASP A 108 -13.76 6.18 -7.87
CA ASP A 108 -14.57 7.27 -8.42
C ASP A 108 -13.75 7.93 -9.52
N ASP A 109 -14.34 8.31 -10.65
CA ASP A 109 -13.61 8.99 -11.73
C ASP A 109 -13.30 10.45 -11.39
N SER A 110 -14.12 11.06 -10.53
CA SER A 110 -13.93 12.42 -10.05
C SER A 110 -12.88 12.48 -8.94
N PRO A 111 -11.74 13.17 -9.15
CA PRO A 111 -10.72 13.32 -8.11
C PRO A 111 -11.26 14.03 -6.88
N PHE A 112 -12.21 14.96 -7.04
CA PHE A 112 -12.87 15.65 -5.94
C PHE A 112 -13.65 14.69 -5.04
N PHE A 113 -14.44 13.78 -5.62
CA PHE A 113 -15.19 12.80 -4.82
C PHE A 113 -14.28 11.76 -4.18
N ARG A 114 -13.20 11.32 -4.86
CA ARG A 114 -12.19 10.45 -4.25
C ARG A 114 -11.56 11.09 -3.00
N GLU A 115 -11.16 12.35 -3.11
CA GLU A 115 -10.53 13.10 -2.01
C GLU A 115 -11.53 13.36 -0.88
N LEU A 116 -12.73 13.86 -1.20
CA LEU A 116 -13.80 14.10 -0.22
C LEU A 116 -14.15 12.84 0.58
N THR A 117 -14.30 11.71 -0.10
CA THR A 117 -14.60 10.41 0.54
C THR A 117 -13.47 10.00 1.46
N GLY A 118 -12.22 10.14 1.01
CA GLY A 118 -11.04 9.89 1.84
C GLY A 118 -10.99 10.80 3.07
N ASP A 119 -11.32 12.07 2.92
CA ASP A 119 -11.32 13.06 4.00
C ASP A 119 -12.38 12.80 5.06
N ILE A 120 -13.58 12.37 4.65
CA ILE A 120 -14.66 11.98 5.57
C ILE A 120 -14.23 10.76 6.41
N LEU A 121 -13.50 9.83 5.79
CA LEU A 121 -13.13 8.54 6.39
C LEU A 121 -11.75 8.54 7.05
N LYS A 122 -10.98 9.63 6.97
CA LYS A 122 -9.58 9.70 7.44
C LYS A 122 -9.37 9.37 8.92
N GLY A 123 -10.42 9.52 9.74
CA GLY A 123 -10.37 9.18 11.16
C GLY A 123 -10.43 7.68 11.46
N LEU A 124 -10.68 6.85 10.44
CA LEU A 124 -10.69 5.40 10.57
C LEU A 124 -9.26 4.83 10.53
N GLU A 125 -9.01 3.80 11.32
CA GLU A 125 -7.74 3.07 11.32
C GLU A 125 -7.63 2.06 10.16
N VAL A 126 -7.80 2.58 8.95
CA VAL A 126 -7.89 1.83 7.70
C VAL A 126 -6.89 2.38 6.69
N ASP A 127 -6.25 1.50 5.93
CA ASP A 127 -5.42 1.91 4.81
C ASP A 127 -6.29 2.11 3.56
N PHE A 128 -6.35 3.36 3.09
CA PHE A 128 -7.11 3.73 1.90
C PHE A 128 -6.26 3.55 0.62
N LEU A 129 -6.87 2.88 -0.35
CA LEU A 129 -6.42 2.74 -1.74
C LEU A 129 -7.38 3.53 -2.63
N PHE A 130 -6.92 3.95 -3.79
CA PHE A 130 -7.70 4.74 -4.73
C PHE A 130 -7.59 4.18 -6.14
N ALA A 131 -8.67 4.25 -6.89
CA ALA A 131 -8.73 3.93 -8.32
C ALA A 131 -9.59 4.96 -9.05
N GLU A 132 -9.24 5.27 -10.29
CA GLU A 132 -9.99 6.24 -11.10
C GLU A 132 -10.95 5.63 -12.11
N ASP A 133 -10.83 4.32 -12.35
CA ASP A 133 -11.68 3.60 -13.28
C ASP A 133 -11.91 2.15 -12.83
N GLY A 134 -12.87 1.48 -13.47
CA GLY A 134 -13.25 0.12 -13.08
C GLY A 134 -12.20 -0.96 -13.40
N GLU A 135 -11.31 -0.76 -14.38
CA GLU A 135 -10.26 -1.72 -14.71
C GLU A 135 -9.11 -1.66 -13.69
N GLU A 136 -8.69 -0.45 -13.33
CA GLU A 136 -7.75 -0.23 -12.25
C GLU A 136 -8.30 -0.75 -10.92
N ALA A 137 -9.57 -0.47 -10.63
CA ALA A 137 -10.22 -0.98 -9.43
C ALA A 137 -10.17 -2.50 -9.36
N LEU A 138 -10.54 -3.19 -10.43
CA LEU A 138 -10.52 -4.66 -10.49
C LEU A 138 -9.11 -5.22 -10.27
N ARG A 139 -8.08 -4.62 -10.89
CA ARG A 139 -6.68 -5.00 -10.68
C ARG A 139 -6.30 -4.86 -9.21
N ILE A 140 -6.61 -3.72 -8.59
CA ILE A 140 -6.30 -3.47 -7.18
C ILE A 140 -7.07 -4.43 -6.27
N ILE A 141 -8.34 -4.75 -6.57
CA ILE A 141 -9.14 -5.70 -5.79
C ILE A 141 -8.48 -7.09 -5.81
N ARG A 142 -8.06 -7.58 -6.97
CA ARG A 142 -7.40 -8.88 -7.13
C ARG A 142 -6.05 -8.94 -6.42
N GLU A 143 -5.26 -7.87 -6.49
CA GLU A 143 -3.91 -7.82 -5.92
C GLU A 143 -3.90 -7.54 -4.41
N ALA A 144 -4.65 -6.54 -3.96
CA ALA A 144 -4.59 -6.02 -2.60
C ALA A 144 -5.60 -6.66 -1.66
N ARG A 145 -6.66 -7.29 -2.21
CA ARG A 145 -7.81 -7.88 -1.50
C ARG A 145 -8.32 -6.95 -0.39
N PRO A 146 -8.86 -5.78 -0.74
CA PRO A 146 -9.39 -4.86 0.25
C PRO A 146 -10.56 -5.50 1.00
N HIS A 147 -10.78 -5.05 2.24
CA HIS A 147 -11.90 -5.53 3.06
C HIS A 147 -13.21 -4.88 2.60
N LEU A 148 -13.12 -3.64 2.11
CA LEU A 148 -14.24 -2.87 1.60
C LEU A 148 -13.83 -2.12 0.32
N VAL A 149 -14.74 -2.05 -0.63
CA VAL A 149 -14.63 -1.22 -1.83
C VAL A 149 -15.83 -0.26 -1.83
N LEU A 150 -15.55 1.04 -1.83
CA LEU A 150 -16.51 2.08 -2.16
C LEU A 150 -16.37 2.34 -3.64
N LEU A 151 -17.41 2.11 -4.43
CA LEU A 151 -17.34 2.31 -5.87
C LEU A 151 -18.47 3.18 -6.39
N ASP A 152 -18.15 4.12 -7.28
CA ASP A 152 -19.17 4.74 -8.11
C ASP A 152 -19.75 3.72 -9.10
N LEU A 153 -21.03 3.88 -9.42
CA LEU A 153 -21.68 3.07 -10.46
C LEU A 153 -21.36 3.60 -11.86
N ASN A 154 -21.15 4.91 -12.00
CA ASN A 154 -20.86 5.56 -13.28
C ASN A 154 -19.36 5.70 -13.53
N LEU A 155 -18.66 4.58 -13.71
CA LEU A 155 -17.22 4.56 -13.98
C LEU A 155 -16.89 4.45 -15.48
N PRO A 156 -15.79 5.09 -15.95
CA PRO A 156 -15.26 4.89 -17.28
C PRO A 156 -14.59 3.51 -17.42
N LYS A 157 -14.41 3.07 -18.66
CA LYS A 157 -13.80 1.78 -19.09
C LYS A 157 -14.57 0.52 -18.68
N LYS A 158 -14.86 0.36 -17.39
CA LYS A 158 -15.66 -0.73 -16.84
C LYS A 158 -16.69 -0.14 -15.89
N ASN A 159 -17.96 -0.46 -16.14
CA ASN A 159 -19.06 0.08 -15.37
C ASN A 159 -19.05 -0.52 -13.94
N GLY A 160 -19.44 0.26 -12.92
CA GLY A 160 -19.52 -0.22 -11.54
C GLY A 160 -20.43 -1.45 -11.37
N TYR A 161 -21.52 -1.56 -12.14
CA TYR A 161 -22.37 -2.76 -12.14
C TYR A 161 -21.64 -4.01 -12.64
N GLU A 162 -20.84 -3.87 -13.70
CA GLU A 162 -20.03 -4.97 -14.24
C GLU A 162 -18.93 -5.36 -13.26
N LEU A 163 -18.30 -4.37 -12.63
CA LEU A 163 -17.29 -4.60 -11.60
C LEU A 163 -17.85 -5.39 -10.42
N ILE A 164 -19.04 -5.04 -9.93
CA ILE A 164 -19.70 -5.77 -8.84
C ILE A 164 -19.92 -7.23 -9.24
N ARG A 165 -20.48 -7.48 -10.44
CA ARG A 165 -20.73 -8.84 -10.93
C ARG A 165 -19.45 -9.65 -11.04
N GLU A 166 -18.41 -9.08 -11.64
CA GLU A 166 -17.13 -9.76 -11.83
C GLU A 166 -16.44 -10.09 -10.49
N VAL A 167 -16.54 -9.19 -9.50
CA VAL A 167 -16.04 -9.46 -8.14
C VAL A 167 -16.85 -10.56 -7.45
N ARG A 168 -18.15 -10.70 -7.73
CA ARG A 168 -19.00 -11.74 -7.14
C ARG A 168 -18.90 -13.09 -7.82
N GLU A 169 -18.56 -13.12 -9.11
CA GLU A 169 -18.27 -14.34 -9.85
C GLU A 169 -16.91 -14.95 -9.46
N ASP A 170 -15.98 -14.14 -8.94
CA ASP A 170 -14.70 -14.60 -8.41
C ASP A 170 -14.85 -15.06 -6.94
N GLU A 171 -14.88 -16.38 -6.73
CA GLU A 171 -14.99 -16.99 -5.39
C GLU A 171 -13.87 -16.53 -4.43
N SER A 172 -12.69 -16.15 -4.94
CA SER A 172 -11.58 -15.66 -4.11
C SER A 172 -11.80 -14.25 -3.56
N LEU A 173 -12.77 -13.51 -4.10
CA LEU A 173 -13.11 -12.14 -3.74
C LEU A 173 -14.45 -12.03 -2.99
N ARG A 174 -15.09 -13.15 -2.69
CA ARG A 174 -16.42 -13.17 -2.06
C ARG A 174 -16.47 -12.50 -0.68
N GLN A 175 -15.33 -12.41 0.01
CA GLN A 175 -15.20 -11.72 1.30
C GLN A 175 -15.07 -10.20 1.18
N VAL A 176 -14.80 -9.66 -0.02
CA VAL A 176 -14.66 -8.23 -0.25
C VAL A 176 -16.04 -7.58 -0.16
N ARG A 177 -16.21 -6.65 0.79
CA ARG A 177 -17.46 -5.88 0.89
C ARG A 177 -17.52 -4.82 -0.20
N LEU A 178 -18.70 -4.59 -0.76
CA LEU A 178 -18.95 -3.63 -1.84
C LEU A 178 -20.04 -2.64 -1.40
N LEU A 179 -19.66 -1.38 -1.24
CA LEU A 179 -20.55 -0.24 -1.01
C LEU A 179 -20.65 0.59 -2.28
N ALA A 180 -21.76 0.49 -3.00
CA ALA A 180 -21.96 1.26 -4.21
C ALA A 180 -22.43 2.69 -3.91
N MET A 181 -21.89 3.64 -4.65
CA MET A 181 -22.16 5.06 -4.58
C MET A 181 -22.83 5.51 -5.89
N SER A 182 -23.91 6.28 -5.81
CA SER A 182 -24.57 6.84 -7.02
C SER A 182 -24.80 8.33 -6.90
N GLY A 183 -24.38 9.09 -7.91
CA GLY A 183 -24.68 10.52 -8.05
C GLY A 183 -26.14 10.80 -8.43
N VAL A 184 -26.83 9.82 -9.00
CA VAL A 184 -28.21 9.93 -9.48
C VAL A 184 -29.09 9.06 -8.59
N PHE A 185 -29.29 9.47 -7.33
CA PHE A 185 -30.18 8.75 -6.42
C PHE A 185 -31.66 9.01 -6.80
N ARG A 186 -32.08 8.58 -8.00
CA ARG A 186 -33.38 8.94 -8.58
C ARG A 186 -34.30 7.77 -8.90
N LYS A 187 -33.84 6.51 -8.89
CA LYS A 187 -34.71 5.37 -9.24
C LYS A 187 -34.48 4.15 -8.33
N SER A 188 -35.58 3.60 -7.83
CA SER A 188 -35.66 2.29 -7.17
C SER A 188 -35.05 1.16 -8.02
N GLU A 189 -35.04 1.35 -9.34
CA GLU A 189 -34.49 0.42 -10.33
C GLU A 189 -32.96 0.30 -10.27
N GLU A 190 -32.23 1.42 -10.17
CA GLU A 190 -30.76 1.42 -10.08
C GLU A 190 -30.27 0.74 -8.79
N ILE A 191 -30.98 0.97 -7.68
CA ILE A 191 -30.73 0.30 -6.40
C ILE A 191 -31.00 -1.20 -6.55
N GLY A 192 -32.12 -1.57 -7.20
CA GLY A 192 -32.47 -2.96 -7.47
C GLY A 192 -31.43 -3.69 -8.32
N GLU A 193 -30.91 -3.07 -9.37
CA GLU A 193 -29.87 -3.65 -10.23
C GLU A 193 -28.56 -3.87 -9.48
N ALA A 194 -28.20 -2.93 -8.62
CA ALA A 194 -26.96 -2.99 -7.87
C ALA A 194 -27.03 -4.06 -6.76
N TYR A 195 -28.19 -4.19 -6.08
CA TYR A 195 -28.46 -5.33 -5.18
C TYR A 195 -28.44 -6.67 -5.92
N ARG A 196 -29.07 -6.75 -7.10
CA ARG A 196 -29.05 -7.97 -7.93
C ARG A 196 -27.65 -8.32 -8.41
N GLY A 197 -26.78 -7.32 -8.61
CA GLY A 197 -25.37 -7.52 -8.90
C GLY A 197 -24.58 -8.10 -7.73
N GLY A 198 -25.09 -7.93 -6.50
CA GLY A 198 -24.49 -8.48 -5.28
C GLY A 198 -23.71 -7.48 -4.44
N ALA A 199 -23.90 -6.17 -4.61
CA ALA A 199 -23.32 -5.21 -3.67
C ALA A 199 -23.99 -5.32 -2.29
N ASP A 200 -23.21 -5.11 -1.23
CA ASP A 200 -23.64 -5.33 0.16
C ASP A 200 -24.48 -4.16 0.67
N ASP A 201 -24.21 -2.94 0.19
CA ASP A 201 -24.95 -1.74 0.57
C ASP A 201 -24.82 -0.62 -0.48
N PHE A 202 -25.66 0.42 -0.36
CA PHE A 202 -25.80 1.52 -1.34
C PHE A 202 -25.99 2.87 -0.68
N ILE A 203 -25.26 3.89 -1.16
CA ILE A 203 -25.38 5.26 -0.69
C ILE A 203 -25.40 6.26 -1.85
N GLY A 204 -26.23 7.28 -1.77
CA GLY A 204 -26.26 8.35 -2.76
C GLY A 204 -25.22 9.40 -2.47
N LYS A 205 -24.49 9.91 -3.49
CA LYS A 205 -23.43 10.92 -3.32
C LYS A 205 -23.92 12.24 -2.68
N SER A 206 -25.23 12.46 -2.60
CA SER A 206 -25.85 13.50 -1.74
C SER A 206 -25.95 13.09 -0.26
N PHE A 207 -25.00 12.28 0.23
CA PHE A 207 -24.95 11.79 1.60
C PHE A 207 -24.45 12.87 2.56
N LYS A 208 -24.84 12.74 3.84
CA LYS A 208 -24.16 13.44 4.92
C LYS A 208 -22.90 12.65 5.32
N PRO A 209 -21.79 13.32 5.73
CA PRO A 209 -20.57 12.63 6.15
C PRO A 209 -20.80 11.53 7.20
N GLU A 210 -21.71 11.77 8.15
CA GLU A 210 -22.01 10.82 9.22
C GLU A 210 -22.64 9.54 8.70
N GLN A 211 -23.48 9.62 7.66
CA GLN A 211 -24.15 8.48 7.04
C GLN A 211 -23.14 7.57 6.32
N LEU A 212 -22.18 8.18 5.62
CA LEU A 212 -21.11 7.42 4.97
C LEU A 212 -20.25 6.71 6.01
N LEU A 213 -19.85 7.43 7.06
CA LEU A 213 -19.02 6.88 8.13
C LEU A 213 -19.69 5.70 8.84
N GLU A 214 -20.98 5.81 9.15
CA GLU A 214 -21.76 4.75 9.80
C GLU A 214 -21.80 3.48 8.94
N ARG A 215 -22.12 3.61 7.65
CA ARG A 215 -22.19 2.47 6.71
C ARG A 215 -20.83 1.79 6.52
N VAL A 216 -19.77 2.59 6.37
CA VAL A 216 -18.40 2.07 6.24
C VAL A 216 -17.99 1.31 7.49
N LYS A 217 -18.25 1.84 8.69
CA LYS A 217 -17.96 1.13 9.96
C LYS A 217 -18.69 -0.19 10.04
N LYS A 218 -20.01 -0.19 9.78
CA LYS A 218 -20.83 -1.39 9.78
C LYS A 218 -20.26 -2.48 8.86
N LEU A 219 -19.96 -2.12 7.61
CA LEU A 219 -19.42 -3.06 6.63
C LEU A 219 -18.00 -3.55 6.96
N LEU A 220 -17.22 -2.77 7.70
CA LEU A 220 -15.90 -3.20 8.15
C LEU A 220 -15.98 -4.09 9.39
N GLU A 221 -16.99 -3.95 10.25
CA GLU A 221 -17.13 -4.72 11.50
C GLU A 221 -17.75 -6.11 11.28
N ASP A 222 -18.65 -6.23 10.30
CA ASP A 222 -19.31 -7.47 9.88
C ASP A 222 -18.39 -8.42 9.10
#